data_AF-A0A2J9IP31-F1
#
_entry.id   AF-A0A2J9IP31-F1
#
_cell.length_a   1.000
_cell.length_b   1.000
_cell.length_c   1.000
_cell.angle_alpha   90.00
_cell.angle_beta   90.00
_cell.angle_gamma   90.00
#
_symmetry.space_group_name_H-M   'P 1'
#
loop_
_entity.id
_entity.type
_entity.pdbx_description
1 polymer ?
#
loop_
_entity_poly.entity_id
_entity_poly.type
_entity_poly.pdbx_seq_one_letter_code
_entity_poly.pdbx_strand_id
1 'polypeptide(L)'
;MLYLIDPRGHVYEAETTFGAARARERVDGRRLEDQAWHKAAMLLGYDDYLDIALRHGVTCSKGLMLDAGFVKHALAPSQLKASGRNQEAVAVQVQAVGRDTEDRRTRLHERAMMVKNALSGHKSRLSEAEDKAREILQADVKQELVRHWQSLGGILPESTSAELHAQQD
;
A
#
# COMPACT_ATOMS: atom_id res chain seq x y z
N MET A 1 -4.62 -10.84 -0.35
CA MET A 1 -4.70 -10.73 1.11
C MET A 1 -5.75 -9.69 1.42
N LEU A 2 -6.61 -9.97 2.39
CA LEU A 2 -7.73 -9.13 2.76
C LEU A 2 -7.52 -8.71 4.21
N TYR A 3 -7.79 -7.46 4.53
CA TYR A 3 -7.77 -6.93 5.88
C TYR A 3 -9.20 -6.66 6.36
N LEU A 4 -9.42 -6.84 7.65
CA LEU A 4 -10.64 -6.46 8.37
C LEU A 4 -10.24 -5.49 9.49
N ILE A 5 -10.76 -4.27 9.40
CA ILE A 5 -10.57 -3.19 10.38
C ILE A 5 -11.79 -3.19 11.31
N ASP A 6 -11.56 -3.45 12.59
CA ASP A 6 -12.56 -3.54 13.66
C ASP A 6 -12.62 -2.20 14.44
N PRO A 7 -13.82 -1.64 14.71
CA PRO A 7 -14.03 -0.45 15.54
C PRO A 7 -13.31 -0.42 16.89
N ARG A 8 -12.95 -1.60 17.42
CA ARG A 8 -12.22 -1.77 18.69
C ARG A 8 -10.72 -1.51 18.59
N GLY A 9 -10.19 -1.08 17.44
CA GLY A 9 -8.76 -0.80 17.27
C GLY A 9 -7.94 -2.01 16.83
N HIS A 10 -8.57 -2.99 16.19
CA HIS A 10 -7.88 -4.21 15.74
C HIS A 10 -7.92 -4.32 14.22
N VAL A 11 -6.80 -4.78 13.64
CA VAL A 11 -6.73 -5.18 12.24
C VAL A 11 -6.50 -6.68 12.19
N TYR A 12 -7.37 -7.38 11.48
CA TYR A 12 -7.23 -8.79 11.16
C TYR A 12 -6.88 -8.94 9.68
N GLU A 13 -6.25 -10.04 9.31
CA GLU A 13 -5.95 -10.38 7.94
C GLU A 13 -6.36 -11.82 7.63
N ALA A 14 -6.56 -12.09 6.35
CA ALA A 14 -6.82 -13.40 5.81
C ALA A 14 -6.09 -13.59 4.47
N GLU A 15 -5.56 -14.80 4.25
CA GLU A 15 -4.89 -15.22 3.01
C GLU A 15 -5.88 -15.48 1.85
N THR A 16 -6.70 -14.47 1.54
CA THR A 16 -7.63 -14.47 0.41
C THR A 16 -7.61 -13.11 -0.27
N THR A 17 -8.21 -12.99 -1.45
CA THR A 17 -8.47 -11.68 -2.08
C THR A 17 -9.95 -11.37 -2.00
N PHE A 18 -10.31 -10.09 -2.13
CA PHE A 18 -11.73 -9.73 -2.19
C PHE A 18 -12.46 -10.47 -3.32
N GLY A 19 -11.83 -10.57 -4.49
CA GLY A 19 -12.37 -11.31 -5.64
C GLY A 19 -12.59 -12.80 -5.36
N ALA A 20 -11.62 -13.47 -4.73
CA ALA A 20 -11.74 -14.90 -4.39
C ALA A 20 -12.78 -15.15 -3.30
N ALA A 21 -12.89 -14.26 -2.32
CA ALA A 21 -13.91 -14.35 -1.28
C ALA A 21 -15.32 -14.12 -1.85
N ARG A 22 -15.48 -13.16 -2.75
CA ARG A 22 -16.76 -12.89 -3.44
C ARG A 22 -17.16 -13.99 -4.42
N ALA A 23 -16.20 -14.65 -5.05
CA ALA A 23 -16.46 -15.83 -5.87
C ALA A 23 -17.00 -16.98 -5.02
N ARG A 24 -16.39 -17.24 -3.85
CA ARG A 24 -16.86 -18.26 -2.90
C ARG A 24 -18.25 -17.99 -2.34
N GLU A 25 -18.57 -16.72 -2.05
CA GLU A 25 -19.92 -16.35 -1.62
C GLU A 25 -20.99 -16.72 -2.64
N ARG A 26 -20.70 -16.56 -3.94
CA ARG A 26 -21.62 -16.95 -5.01
C ARG A 26 -21.78 -18.45 -5.19
N VAL A 27 -20.72 -19.23 -4.98
CA VAL A 27 -20.71 -20.68 -5.24
C VAL A 27 -21.17 -21.47 -4.02
N ASP A 28 -20.66 -21.13 -2.84
CA ASP A 28 -20.83 -21.90 -1.61
C ASP A 28 -21.80 -21.24 -0.62
N GLY A 29 -22.30 -20.03 -0.90
CA GLY A 29 -23.18 -19.27 0.00
C GLY A 29 -22.52 -18.77 1.28
N ARG A 30 -21.21 -19.00 1.45
CA ARG A 30 -20.44 -18.51 2.60
C ARG A 30 -20.28 -17.00 2.52
N ARG A 31 -20.56 -16.28 3.61
CA ARG A 31 -20.47 -14.83 3.57
C ARG A 31 -19.03 -14.38 3.38
N LEU A 32 -18.88 -13.19 2.79
CA LEU A 32 -17.57 -12.57 2.64
C LEU A 32 -16.77 -12.50 3.96
N GLU A 33 -17.47 -12.32 5.08
CA GLU A 33 -16.93 -12.25 6.45
C GLU A 33 -16.51 -13.58 7.07
N ASP A 34 -16.87 -14.71 6.46
CA ASP A 34 -16.56 -16.06 6.95
C ASP A 34 -15.17 -16.53 6.48
N GLN A 35 -14.14 -15.70 6.73
CA GLN A 35 -12.75 -16.04 6.47
C GLN A 35 -12.05 -16.51 7.75
N ALA A 36 -10.97 -17.28 7.57
CA ALA A 36 -10.06 -17.64 8.66
C ALA A 36 -9.20 -16.43 9.04
N TRP A 37 -9.80 -15.48 9.76
CA TRP A 37 -9.13 -14.25 10.20
C TRP A 37 -8.09 -14.54 11.29
N HIS A 38 -6.95 -13.91 11.17
CA HIS A 38 -5.92 -13.84 12.21
C HIS A 38 -5.49 -12.40 12.45
N LYS A 39 -4.89 -12.12 13.60
CA LYS A 39 -4.39 -10.77 13.89
C LYS A 39 -3.33 -10.39 12.86
N ALA A 40 -3.47 -9.22 12.24
CA ALA A 40 -2.57 -8.78 11.20
C ALA A 40 -1.20 -8.37 11.77
N ALA A 41 -0.14 -8.72 11.05
CA ALA A 41 1.18 -8.09 11.25
C ALA A 41 1.17 -6.72 10.57
N MET A 42 0.70 -5.70 11.31
CA MET A 42 0.46 -4.37 10.76
C MET A 42 1.74 -3.72 10.21
N LEU A 43 1.68 -3.26 8.96
CA LEU A 43 2.76 -2.55 8.28
C LEU A 43 2.61 -1.01 8.38
N LEU A 44 1.41 -0.54 8.68
CA LEU A 44 1.01 0.85 8.88
C LEU A 44 0.34 1.02 10.25
N GLY A 45 0.11 2.25 10.69
CA GLY A 45 -0.68 2.53 11.88
C GLY A 45 -2.15 2.14 11.68
N TYR A 46 -2.88 1.94 12.79
CA TYR A 46 -4.31 1.59 12.72
C TYR A 46 -5.12 2.65 11.96
N ASP A 47 -4.86 3.92 12.24
CA ASP A 47 -5.55 5.05 11.61
C ASP A 47 -5.29 5.10 10.10
N ASP A 48 -4.09 4.71 9.64
CA ASP A 48 -3.78 4.63 8.21
C ASP A 48 -4.61 3.53 7.52
N TYR A 49 -4.73 2.35 8.16
CA TYR A 49 -5.60 1.29 7.64
C TYR A 49 -7.05 1.72 7.57
N LEU A 50 -7.52 2.45 8.59
CA LEU A 50 -8.88 2.96 8.64
C LEU A 50 -9.14 4.04 7.59
N ASP A 51 -8.23 5.01 7.42
CA ASP A 51 -8.37 6.06 6.39
C ASP A 51 -8.43 5.46 4.98
N ILE A 52 -7.52 4.52 4.67
CA ILE A 52 -7.55 3.82 3.38
C ILE A 52 -8.84 3.00 3.22
N ALA A 53 -9.32 2.36 4.29
CA ALA A 53 -10.57 1.61 4.26
C ALA A 53 -11.80 2.51 4.04
N LEU A 54 -11.81 3.73 4.59
CA LEU A 54 -12.90 4.70 4.39
C LEU A 54 -12.94 5.26 2.96
N ARG A 55 -11.84 5.19 2.20
CA ARG A 55 -11.77 5.60 0.78
C ARG A 55 -12.02 4.42 -0.16
N HIS A 56 -11.44 3.25 0.10
CA HIS A 56 -11.39 2.14 -0.86
C HIS A 56 -12.01 0.84 -0.38
N GLY A 57 -12.36 0.76 0.89
CA GLY A 57 -12.88 -0.44 1.50
C GLY A 57 -14.34 -0.75 1.15
N VAL A 58 -14.86 -1.73 1.86
CA VAL A 58 -16.22 -2.25 1.75
C VAL A 58 -16.78 -2.56 3.14
N THR A 59 -18.10 -2.42 3.30
CA THR A 59 -18.76 -2.68 4.58
C THR A 59 -18.82 -4.18 4.88
N CYS A 60 -18.72 -4.54 6.15
CA CYS A 60 -19.05 -5.87 6.66
C CYS A 60 -19.65 -5.76 8.06
N SER A 61 -20.27 -6.83 8.58
CA SER A 61 -20.96 -6.77 9.88
C SER A 61 -20.04 -6.43 11.06
N LYS A 62 -18.73 -6.69 10.93
CA LYS A 62 -17.73 -6.52 11.99
C LYS A 62 -16.88 -5.25 11.84
N GLY A 63 -17.07 -4.47 10.77
CA GLY A 63 -16.24 -3.29 10.48
C GLY A 63 -16.10 -3.02 8.99
N LEU A 64 -14.89 -2.68 8.56
CA LEU A 64 -14.55 -2.41 7.16
C LEU A 64 -13.54 -3.43 6.65
N MET A 65 -13.73 -3.90 5.42
CA MET A 65 -12.73 -4.73 4.74
C MET A 65 -11.95 -3.93 3.72
N LEU A 66 -10.68 -4.28 3.57
CA LEU A 66 -9.74 -3.61 2.66
C LEU A 66 -8.88 -4.64 1.93
N ASP A 67 -8.80 -4.54 0.60
CA ASP A 67 -7.87 -5.37 -0.17
C ASP A 67 -6.43 -4.89 0.03
N ALA A 68 -5.51 -5.84 0.23
CA ALA A 68 -4.10 -5.53 0.47
C ALA A 68 -3.41 -4.81 -0.69
N GLY A 69 -3.97 -4.81 -1.90
CA GLY A 69 -3.48 -4.00 -3.01
C GLY A 69 -3.37 -2.52 -2.64
N PHE A 70 -4.37 -1.96 -1.95
CA PHE A 70 -4.36 -0.54 -1.54
C PHE A 70 -3.27 -0.25 -0.51
N VAL A 71 -3.10 -1.12 0.48
CA VAL A 71 -2.04 -1.01 1.50
C VAL A 71 -0.66 -1.11 0.85
N LYS A 72 -0.48 -2.03 -0.10
CA LYS A 72 0.78 -2.18 -0.84
C LYS A 72 1.10 -0.95 -1.67
N HIS A 73 0.11 -0.36 -2.35
CA HIS A 73 0.33 0.84 -3.13
C HIS A 73 0.62 2.06 -2.25
N ALA A 74 -0.02 2.19 -1.09
CA ALA A 74 0.32 3.24 -0.11
C ALA A 74 1.76 3.12 0.42
N LEU A 75 2.25 1.89 0.62
CA LEU A 75 3.62 1.59 1.06
C LEU A 75 4.68 1.62 -0.06
N ALA A 76 4.28 1.51 -1.32
CA ALA A 76 5.22 1.36 -2.44
C ALA A 76 6.26 2.49 -2.54
N PRO A 77 5.93 3.78 -2.31
CA PRO A 77 6.92 4.85 -2.35
C PRO A 77 8.03 4.71 -1.30
N SER A 78 7.68 4.39 -0.06
CA SER A 78 8.67 4.27 1.03
C SER A 78 9.59 3.06 0.81
N GLN A 79 9.04 1.95 0.31
CA GLN A 79 9.80 0.76 -0.05
C GLN A 79 10.74 1.01 -1.24
N LEU A 80 10.30 1.73 -2.28
CA LEU A 80 11.14 2.09 -3.42
C LEU A 80 12.24 3.09 -3.05
N LYS A 81 11.97 4.04 -2.14
CA LYS A 81 13.00 4.95 -1.58
C LYS A 81 14.07 4.18 -0.83
N ALA A 82 13.68 3.22 0.02
CA ALA A 82 14.63 2.36 0.72
C ALA A 82 15.47 1.50 -0.25
N SER A 83 14.84 0.94 -1.28
CA SER A 83 15.53 0.19 -2.34
C SER A 83 16.52 1.05 -3.12
N GLY A 84 16.16 2.31 -3.43
CA GLY A 84 17.04 3.26 -4.12
C GLY A 84 18.31 3.59 -3.35
N ARG A 85 18.18 3.88 -2.05
CA ARG A 85 19.34 4.15 -1.17
C ARG A 85 20.29 2.95 -1.11
N ASN A 86 19.76 1.73 -1.11
CA ASN A 86 20.58 0.52 -1.14
C ASN A 86 21.28 0.33 -2.49
N GLN A 87 20.61 0.62 -3.61
CA GLN A 87 21.22 0.56 -4.95
C GLN A 87 22.33 1.60 -5.13
N GLU A 88 22.14 2.82 -4.61
CA GLU A 88 23.19 3.85 -4.59
C GLU A 88 24.40 3.39 -3.77
N ALA A 89 24.19 2.82 -2.57
CA ALA A 89 25.25 2.30 -1.74
C ALA A 89 26.03 1.14 -2.41
N VAL A 90 25.32 0.23 -3.07
CA VAL A 90 25.94 -0.87 -3.83
C VAL A 90 26.69 -0.35 -5.07
N ALA A 91 26.14 0.63 -5.80
CA ALA A 91 26.80 1.23 -6.95
C ALA A 91 28.14 1.90 -6.58
N VAL A 92 28.18 2.57 -5.41
CA VAL A 92 29.41 3.16 -4.84
C VAL A 92 30.44 2.08 -4.51
N GLN A 93 30.04 0.96 -3.88
CA GLN A 93 30.97 -0.14 -3.58
C GLN A 93 31.47 -0.84 -4.86
N VAL A 94 30.62 -0.99 -5.86
CA VAL A 94 30.90 -1.68 -7.13
C VAL A 94 31.84 -0.86 -8.04
N GLN A 95 31.85 0.47 -7.91
CA GLN A 95 32.87 1.34 -8.55
C GLN A 95 34.28 1.13 -7.99
N ALA A 96 34.41 0.75 -6.71
CA ALA A 96 35.72 0.63 -6.04
C ALA A 96 36.51 -0.66 -6.40
N VAL A 97 35.88 -1.66 -7.02
CA VAL A 97 36.45 -3.04 -7.18
C VAL A 97 36.91 -3.36 -8.62
N GLY A 98 37.03 -2.37 -9.52
CA GLY A 98 37.49 -2.62 -10.90
C GLY A 98 38.99 -2.91 -11.00
N ARG A 99 39.40 -4.19 -11.04
CA ARG A 99 40.78 -4.61 -11.38
C ARG A 99 41.09 -4.45 -12.87
N ASP A 100 42.31 -4.00 -13.15
CA ASP A 100 42.88 -3.70 -14.47
C ASP A 100 42.88 -4.90 -15.43
N THR A 101 42.41 -4.67 -16.66
CA THR A 101 42.97 -5.18 -17.93
C THR A 101 42.16 -4.63 -19.12
N GLU A 102 42.85 -4.51 -20.27
CA GLU A 102 42.49 -3.78 -21.49
C GLU A 102 41.09 -4.11 -22.06
N ASP A 103 40.10 -3.28 -21.71
CA ASP A 103 39.19 -2.57 -22.63
C ASP A 103 38.37 -1.58 -21.78
N ARG A 104 39.12 -0.78 -21.02
CA ARG A 104 38.62 -0.07 -19.84
C ARG A 104 37.57 0.97 -20.19
N ARG A 105 37.71 1.65 -21.32
CA ARG A 105 36.85 2.76 -21.72
C ARG A 105 35.48 2.30 -22.19
N THR A 106 35.43 1.25 -23.01
CA THR A 106 34.19 0.64 -23.51
C THR A 106 33.40 0.02 -22.37
N ARG A 107 34.04 -0.79 -21.50
CA ARG A 107 33.38 -1.38 -20.32
C ARG A 107 32.95 -0.35 -19.29
N LEU A 108 33.75 0.71 -19.05
CA LEU A 108 33.32 1.80 -18.16
C LEU A 108 32.13 2.56 -18.73
N HIS A 109 32.09 2.79 -20.05
CA HIS A 109 30.97 3.45 -20.71
C HIS A 109 29.70 2.60 -20.67
N GLU A 110 29.78 1.31 -21.00
CA GLU A 110 28.67 0.36 -20.90
C GLU A 110 28.16 0.24 -19.47
N ARG A 111 29.05 0.18 -18.48
CA ARG A 111 28.70 0.12 -17.07
C ARG A 111 28.08 1.42 -16.57
N ALA A 112 28.59 2.58 -17.01
CA ALA A 112 28.00 3.87 -16.70
C ALA A 112 26.60 4.02 -17.33
N MET A 113 26.41 3.52 -18.56
CA MET A 113 25.11 3.49 -19.23
C MET A 113 24.14 2.52 -18.53
N MET A 114 24.60 1.34 -18.09
CA MET A 114 23.79 0.41 -17.28
C MET A 114 23.36 1.04 -15.95
N VAL A 115 24.28 1.66 -15.21
CA VAL A 115 23.96 2.34 -13.95
C VAL A 115 23.01 3.50 -14.21
N LYS A 116 23.25 4.32 -15.24
CA LYS A 116 22.37 5.43 -15.61
C LYS A 116 20.96 4.94 -15.98
N ASN A 117 20.85 3.86 -16.75
CA ASN A 117 19.57 3.27 -17.15
C ASN A 117 18.85 2.60 -15.95
N ALA A 118 19.60 1.98 -15.04
CA ALA A 118 19.04 1.44 -13.81
C ALA A 118 18.50 2.55 -12.91
N LEU A 119 19.25 3.65 -12.75
CA LEU A 119 18.85 4.82 -11.97
C LEU A 119 17.66 5.56 -12.61
N SER A 120 17.63 5.73 -13.93
CA SER A 120 16.51 6.37 -14.63
C SER A 120 15.23 5.53 -14.58
N GLY A 121 15.36 4.21 -14.79
CA GLY A 121 14.24 3.27 -14.64
C GLY A 121 13.71 3.23 -13.20
N HIS A 122 14.59 3.31 -12.20
CA HIS A 122 14.19 3.41 -10.81
C HIS A 122 13.46 4.71 -10.49
N LYS A 123 13.95 5.84 -11.00
CA LYS A 123 13.29 7.15 -10.84
C LYS A 123 11.87 7.17 -11.44
N SER A 124 11.67 6.60 -12.63
CA SER A 124 10.34 6.51 -13.25
C SER A 124 9.38 5.68 -12.39
N ARG A 125 9.82 4.49 -11.95
CA ARG A 125 9.01 3.61 -11.09
C ARG A 125 8.68 4.25 -9.74
N LEU A 126 9.60 5.02 -9.18
CA LEU A 126 9.35 5.77 -7.95
C LEU A 126 8.28 6.85 -8.17
N SER A 127 8.38 7.61 -9.25
CA SER A 127 7.37 8.63 -9.60
C SER A 127 6.00 8.00 -9.79
N GLU A 128 5.91 6.92 -10.57
CA GLU A 128 4.65 6.20 -10.81
C GLU A 128 4.05 5.65 -9.51
N ALA A 129 4.88 5.13 -8.60
CA ALA A 129 4.43 4.65 -7.31
C ALA A 129 3.97 5.79 -6.39
N GLU A 130 4.65 6.94 -6.42
CA GLU A 130 4.26 8.14 -5.68
C GLU A 130 2.92 8.70 -6.17
N ASP A 131 2.72 8.75 -7.49
CA ASP A 131 1.46 9.18 -8.09
C ASP A 131 0.33 8.20 -7.74
N LYS A 132 0.56 6.90 -7.83
CA LYS A 132 -0.41 5.87 -7.42
C LYS A 132 -0.79 5.97 -5.94
N ALA A 133 0.21 6.16 -5.07
CA ALA A 133 -0.02 6.32 -3.64
C ALA A 133 -0.80 7.61 -3.36
N ARG A 134 -0.47 8.70 -4.06
CA ARG A 134 -1.18 9.97 -3.98
C ARG A 134 -2.64 9.82 -4.42
N GLU A 135 -2.90 9.17 -5.55
CA GLU A 135 -4.25 8.87 -6.03
C GLU A 135 -5.09 8.11 -5.00
N ILE A 136 -4.49 7.10 -4.34
CA ILE A 136 -5.19 6.30 -3.33
C ILE A 136 -5.50 7.14 -2.09
N LEU A 137 -4.56 7.93 -1.61
CA LEU A 137 -4.70 8.73 -0.39
C LEU A 137 -5.57 9.98 -0.62
N GLN A 138 -5.63 10.51 -1.84
CA GLN A 138 -6.45 11.68 -2.18
C GLN A 138 -7.85 11.31 -2.70
N ALA A 139 -8.16 10.02 -2.85
CA ALA A 139 -9.50 9.60 -3.22
C ALA A 139 -10.51 10.03 -2.16
N ASP A 140 -11.70 10.49 -2.58
CA ASP A 140 -12.70 10.99 -1.64
C ASP A 140 -13.11 9.94 -0.60
N VAL A 141 -13.31 10.40 0.64
CA VAL A 141 -13.86 9.58 1.72
C VAL A 141 -15.30 9.20 1.39
N LYS A 142 -15.61 7.90 1.42
CA LYS A 142 -16.95 7.40 1.11
C LYS A 142 -17.88 7.56 2.30
N GLN A 143 -18.86 8.45 2.16
CA GLN A 143 -19.85 8.76 3.19
C GLN A 143 -20.63 7.52 3.69
N GLU A 144 -20.90 6.56 2.81
CA GLU A 144 -21.55 5.29 3.17
C GLU A 144 -20.70 4.45 4.14
N LEU A 145 -19.37 4.44 3.95
CA LEU A 145 -18.45 3.71 4.82
C LEU A 145 -18.29 4.43 6.15
N VAL A 146 -18.27 5.77 6.16
CA VAL A 146 -18.26 6.59 7.38
C VAL A 146 -19.50 6.31 8.23
N ARG A 147 -20.69 6.37 7.63
CA ARG A 147 -21.96 6.09 8.34
C ARG A 147 -21.99 4.67 8.90
N HIS A 148 -21.53 3.69 8.13
CA HIS A 148 -21.42 2.31 8.58
C HIS A 148 -20.43 2.16 9.74
N TRP A 149 -19.27 2.81 9.65
CA TRP A 149 -18.26 2.79 10.71
C TRP A 149 -18.79 3.39 12.01
N GLN A 150 -19.43 4.55 11.93
CA GLN A 150 -20.03 5.23 13.07
C GLN A 150 -21.20 4.43 13.67
N SER A 151 -22.00 3.74 12.86
CA SER A 151 -23.12 2.90 13.37
C SER A 151 -22.63 1.71 14.19
N LEU A 152 -21.41 1.23 13.93
CA LEU A 152 -20.73 0.21 14.71
C LEU A 152 -20.04 0.78 15.97
N GLY A 153 -20.16 2.07 16.24
CA GLY A 153 -19.50 2.77 17.36
C GLY A 153 -18.04 3.11 17.10
N GLY A 154 -17.60 3.08 15.84
CA GLY A 154 -16.25 3.44 15.45
C GLY A 154 -16.00 4.95 15.54
N ILE A 155 -14.79 5.31 15.98
CA ILE A 155 -14.30 6.69 16.01
C ILE A 155 -13.51 6.93 14.72
N LEU A 156 -13.72 8.09 14.09
CA LEU A 156 -12.98 8.46 12.87
C LEU A 156 -11.58 8.98 13.22
N PRO A 157 -10.58 8.76 12.35
CA PRO A 157 -9.29 9.43 12.47
C PRO A 157 -9.45 10.96 12.44
N GLU A 158 -8.54 11.67 13.10
CA GLU A 158 -8.55 13.14 13.14
C GLU A 158 -8.42 13.75 11.73
N SER A 159 -7.56 13.16 10.88
CA SER A 159 -7.36 13.57 9.48
C SER A 159 -8.65 13.49 8.67
N THR A 160 -9.34 12.35 8.73
CA THR A 160 -10.60 12.11 8.03
C THR A 160 -11.72 13.02 8.56
N SER A 161 -11.76 13.23 9.88
CA SER A 161 -12.75 14.13 10.51
C SER A 161 -12.58 15.57 10.03
N ALA A 162 -11.34 16.08 10.00
CA ALA A 162 -11.04 17.42 9.52
C ALA A 162 -11.40 17.61 8.04
N GLU A 163 -11.13 16.62 7.19
CA GLU A 163 -11.48 16.65 5.76
C GLU A 163 -13.00 16.72 5.55
N LEU A 164 -13.76 15.90 6.28
CA LEU A 164 -15.23 15.88 6.18
C LEU A 164 -15.86 17.19 6.63
N HIS A 165 -15.29 17.86 7.64
CA HIS A 165 -15.72 19.19 8.05
C HIS A 165 -15.43 20.25 6.98
N ALA A 166 -14.24 20.22 6.37
CA ALA A 166 -13.85 21.17 5.33
C ALA A 166 -14.70 21.05 4.03
N GLN A 167 -15.37 19.92 3.82
CA GLN A 167 -16.27 19.70 2.67
C GLN A 167 -17.72 20.18 2.94
N GLN A 168 -18.05 20.56 4.17
CA GLN A 168 -19.39 21.01 4.57
C GLN A 168 -19.54 22.54 4.65
N ASP A 169 -18.43 23.27 4.61
CA ASP A 169 -18.35 24.73 4.53
C ASP A 169 -18.28 25.23 3.08
#